data_AF-A0A972TFI9-F1
#
_entry.id   AF-A0A972TFI9-F1
#
_cell.length_a   1.000
_cell.length_b   1.000
_cell.length_c   1.000
_cell.angle_alpha   90.00
_cell.angle_beta   90.00
_cell.angle_gamma   90.00
#
_symmetry.space_group_name_H-M   'P 1'
#
loop_
_entity.id
_entity.type
_entity.pdbx_description
1 polymer ?
#
loop_
_entity_poly.entity_id
_entity_poly.type
_entity_poly.pdbx_seq_one_letter_code
_entity_poly.pdbx_strand_id
1 'polypeptide(L)'
;MELDLEVQMGVGSPDGTGCQGYMPEGTTYDDLVEVFDEHQITSSLDGKIQAEWFGRINGLQFTIYDYKSRVEPERNTDWHIGGKKKFVAELLNMYFKNCLDQGLRVQ
;
A
#
# COMPACT_ATOMS: atom_id res chain seq x y z
N MET A 1 -5.88 -15.71 -17.17
CA MET A 1 -5.56 -14.39 -17.74
C MET A 1 -4.63 -13.75 -16.74
N GLU A 2 -3.36 -13.61 -17.09
CA GLU A 2 -2.38 -12.93 -16.24
C GLU A 2 -2.58 -11.43 -16.46
N LEU A 3 -2.97 -10.71 -15.41
CA LEU A 3 -3.08 -9.26 -15.47
C LEU A 3 -1.69 -8.70 -15.27
N ASP A 4 -1.13 -8.14 -16.34
CA ASP A 4 0.14 -7.42 -16.27
C ASP A 4 -0.13 -6.04 -15.65
N LEU A 5 0.07 -5.94 -14.34
CA LEU A 5 -0.12 -4.72 -13.56
C LEU A 5 1.22 -4.02 -13.39
N GLU A 6 1.32 -2.79 -13.87
CA GLU A 6 2.50 -1.95 -13.72
C GLU A 6 2.41 -1.14 -12.43
N VAL A 7 3.35 -1.34 -11.51
CA VAL A 7 3.46 -0.57 -10.26
C VAL A 7 4.72 0.28 -10.28
N GLN A 8 4.58 1.56 -9.92
CA GLN A 8 5.66 2.53 -9.83
C GLN A 8 5.61 3.22 -8.45
N MET A 9 6.60 2.95 -7.60
CA MET A 9 6.70 3.54 -6.26
C MET A 9 7.37 4.92 -6.29
N GLY A 10 7.02 5.78 -5.34
CA GLY A 10 7.61 7.12 -5.19
C GLY A 10 7.25 8.11 -6.30
N VAL A 11 6.30 7.76 -7.19
CA VAL A 11 5.87 8.62 -8.30
C VAL A 11 4.51 9.26 -8.00
N GLY A 12 4.49 10.60 -7.94
CA GLY A 12 3.27 11.37 -7.72
C GLY A 12 3.33 12.18 -6.42
N SER A 13 2.17 12.40 -5.82
CA SER A 13 2.02 13.01 -4.49
C SER A 13 1.06 12.13 -3.68
N PRO A 14 1.19 12.04 -2.35
CA PRO A 14 0.20 11.38 -1.50
C PRO A 14 -1.11 12.18 -1.38
N ASP A 15 -1.09 13.48 -1.73
CA ASP A 15 -2.20 14.40 -1.52
C ASP A 15 -3.38 14.17 -2.47
N GLY A 16 -4.56 14.61 -2.02
CA GLY A 16 -5.79 14.54 -2.81
C GLY A 16 -6.29 13.12 -3.04
N THR A 17 -5.83 12.17 -2.24
CA THR A 17 -6.38 10.82 -2.14
C THR A 17 -7.31 10.72 -0.92
N GLY A 18 -8.23 9.75 -0.95
CA GLY A 18 -9.03 9.39 0.22
C GLY A 18 -9.12 7.87 0.34
N CYS A 19 -9.48 7.38 1.52
CA CYS A 19 -9.60 5.93 1.78
C CYS A 19 -10.58 5.28 0.79
N GLN A 20 -10.07 4.32 0.02
CA GLN A 20 -10.82 3.53 -0.96
C GLN A 20 -11.02 2.08 -0.53
N GLY A 21 -10.18 1.59 0.40
CA GLY A 21 -10.21 0.23 0.90
C GLY A 21 -9.07 -0.03 1.87
N TYR A 22 -8.78 -1.31 2.09
CA TYR A 22 -7.76 -1.78 3.02
C TYR A 22 -6.91 -2.84 2.34
N MET A 23 -5.68 -3.01 2.82
CA MET A 23 -4.87 -4.19 2.50
C MET A 23 -5.53 -5.45 3.07
N PRO A 24 -5.14 -6.66 2.61
CA PRO A 24 -5.67 -7.90 3.16
C PRO A 24 -5.49 -7.97 4.68
N GLU A 25 -6.47 -8.54 5.39
CA GLU A 25 -6.38 -8.70 6.85
C GLU A 25 -5.11 -9.46 7.26
N GLY A 26 -4.41 -8.94 8.26
CA GLY A 26 -3.17 -9.52 8.76
C GLY A 26 -1.91 -9.13 7.98
N THR A 27 -2.03 -8.31 6.92
CA THR A 27 -0.86 -7.74 6.21
C THR A 27 0.05 -7.02 7.19
N THR A 28 1.30 -7.45 7.29
CA THR A 28 2.30 -6.87 8.17
C THR A 28 3.09 -5.75 7.49
N TYR A 29 3.85 -4.99 8.27
CA TYR A 29 4.82 -4.02 7.74
C TYR A 29 5.82 -4.69 6.79
N ASP A 30 6.39 -5.82 7.20
CA ASP A 30 7.41 -6.54 6.43
C ASP A 30 6.86 -7.02 5.08
N ASP A 31 5.60 -7.47 5.03
CA ASP A 31 4.97 -7.83 3.74
C ASP A 31 4.87 -6.62 2.80
N LEU A 32 4.56 -5.43 3.33
CA LEU A 32 4.52 -4.21 2.54
C LEU A 32 5.90 -3.80 2.05
N VAL A 33 6.93 -3.92 2.88
CA VAL A 33 8.32 -3.63 2.49
C VAL A 33 8.81 -4.63 1.45
N GLU A 34 8.47 -5.92 1.57
CA GLU A 34 8.83 -6.95 0.59
C GLU A 34 8.24 -6.65 -0.80
N VAL A 35 7.00 -6.15 -0.86
CA VAL A 35 6.30 -5.92 -2.12
C VAL A 35 6.53 -4.51 -2.69
N PHE A 36 6.67 -3.49 -1.84
CA PHE A 36 6.64 -2.08 -2.23
C PHE A 36 7.89 -1.29 -1.83
N ASP A 37 8.94 -1.95 -1.34
CA ASP A 37 10.12 -1.36 -0.71
C ASP A 37 9.78 -0.51 0.54
N GLU A 38 10.77 0.17 1.11
CA GLU A 38 10.58 1.06 2.27
C GLU A 38 9.62 2.22 1.94
N HIS A 39 8.76 2.58 2.91
CA HIS A 39 7.84 3.70 2.76
C HIS A 39 8.56 5.03 2.48
N GLN A 40 7.90 5.95 1.78
CA GLN A 40 8.51 7.24 1.43
C GLN A 40 8.26 8.32 2.49
N ILE A 41 7.24 8.15 3.35
CA ILE A 41 6.85 9.12 4.36
C ILE A 41 6.79 8.43 5.72
N THR A 42 7.56 8.97 6.67
CA THR A 42 7.71 8.46 8.05
C THR A 42 6.77 9.13 9.06
N SER A 43 6.06 10.19 8.67
CA SER A 43 5.07 10.87 9.52
C SER A 43 4.31 11.93 8.74
N SER A 44 2.99 12.00 8.87
CA SER A 44 2.22 13.16 8.40
C SER A 44 2.38 14.35 9.33
N LEU A 45 2.24 15.57 8.80
CA LEU A 45 2.33 16.83 9.56
C LEU A 45 1.32 16.93 10.71
N ASP A 46 0.18 16.24 10.60
CA ASP A 46 -0.88 16.22 11.61
C ASP A 46 -0.79 15.02 12.57
N GLY A 47 0.26 14.20 12.44
CA GLY A 47 0.52 13.04 13.31
C GLY A 47 -0.50 11.91 13.17
N LYS A 48 -1.31 11.89 12.12
CA LYS A 48 -2.30 10.83 11.88
C LYS A 48 -1.73 9.61 11.17
N ILE A 49 -0.63 9.77 10.46
CA ILE A 49 0.03 8.71 9.69
C ILE A 49 1.47 8.65 10.17
N GLN A 50 1.97 7.45 10.40
CA GLN A 50 3.34 7.14 10.81
C GLN A 50 4.12 6.46 9.68
N ALA A 51 3.45 5.80 8.73
CA ALA A 51 4.07 5.20 7.57
C ALA A 51 3.15 5.35 6.35
N GLU A 52 3.69 5.88 5.25
CA GLU A 52 2.96 5.99 3.98
C GLU A 52 3.83 5.68 2.76
N TRP A 53 3.32 4.74 1.96
CA TRP A 53 3.78 4.45 0.61
C TRP A 53 2.90 5.23 -0.36
N PHE A 54 3.50 5.75 -1.43
CA PHE A 54 2.74 6.33 -2.53
C PHE A 54 3.31 5.92 -3.89
N GLY A 55 2.43 5.84 -4.88
CA GLY A 55 2.84 5.41 -6.20
C GLY A 55 1.72 5.44 -7.22
N ARG A 56 1.94 4.73 -8.32
CA ARG A 56 0.96 4.51 -9.38
C ARG A 56 0.83 3.03 -9.71
N ILE A 57 -0.41 2.58 -9.88
CA ILE A 57 -0.74 1.26 -10.43
C ILE A 57 -1.48 1.46 -11.75
N ASN A 58 -0.92 1.00 -12.86
CA ASN A 58 -1.41 1.29 -14.22
C ASN A 58 -1.68 2.80 -14.44
N GLY A 59 -0.76 3.64 -13.97
CA GLY A 59 -0.87 5.10 -14.03
C GLY A 59 -1.84 5.74 -13.02
N LEU A 60 -2.58 4.96 -12.24
CA LEU A 60 -3.51 5.45 -11.22
C LEU A 60 -2.81 5.65 -9.88
N GLN A 61 -2.90 6.87 -9.35
CA GLN A 61 -2.32 7.25 -8.06
C GLN A 61 -2.93 6.44 -6.90
N PHE A 62 -2.08 5.94 -6.02
CA PHE A 62 -2.47 5.28 -4.78
C PHE A 62 -1.58 5.69 -3.61
N THR A 63 -2.07 5.45 -2.40
CA THR A 63 -1.26 5.41 -1.17
C THR A 63 -1.60 4.16 -0.36
N ILE A 64 -0.64 3.68 0.44
CA ILE A 64 -0.87 2.68 1.50
C ILE A 64 -0.39 3.33 2.78
N TYR A 65 -1.20 3.35 3.84
CA TYR A 65 -0.86 4.09 5.04
C TYR A 65 -1.52 3.53 6.29
N ASP A 66 -0.89 3.70 7.45
CA ASP A 66 -1.57 3.55 8.73
C ASP A 66 -2.42 4.80 9.01
N TYR A 67 -3.51 4.67 9.76
CA TYR A 67 -4.33 5.84 10.09
C TYR A 67 -4.75 5.87 11.55
N LYS A 68 -4.20 6.84 12.27
CA LYS A 68 -4.38 7.03 13.71
C LYS A 68 -4.10 5.74 14.49
N SER A 69 -3.11 4.98 14.03
CA SER A 69 -2.68 3.77 14.72
C SER A 69 -2.18 4.11 16.11
N ARG A 70 -2.39 3.18 17.05
CA ARG A 70 -1.88 3.27 18.43
C ARG A 70 -0.61 2.46 18.63
N VAL A 71 -0.13 1.81 17.57
CA VAL A 71 1.08 1.00 17.56
C VAL A 71 2.02 1.54 16.50
N GLU A 72 3.32 1.30 16.70
CA GLU A 72 4.35 1.58 15.71
C GLU A 72 4.09 0.82 14.40
N PRO A 73 4.50 1.34 13.23
CA PRO A 73 4.31 0.71 11.92
C PRO A 73 4.68 -0.77 11.87
N GLU A 74 5.80 -1.18 12.47
CA GLU A 74 6.33 -2.55 12.47
C GLU A 74 5.42 -3.54 13.23
N ARG A 75 4.49 -3.03 14.03
CA ARG A 75 3.49 -3.83 14.77
C ARG A 75 2.08 -3.65 14.23
N ASN A 76 1.91 -2.84 13.19
CA ASN A 76 0.61 -2.56 12.61
C ASN A 76 0.21 -3.64 11.60
N THR A 77 -1.07 -3.99 11.61
CA THR A 77 -1.69 -4.91 10.65
C THR A 77 -2.95 -4.34 10.00
N ASP A 78 -3.26 -3.06 10.26
CA ASP A 78 -4.40 -2.33 9.70
C ASP A 78 -3.90 -1.22 8.78
N TRP A 79 -3.93 -1.49 7.48
CA TRP A 79 -3.37 -0.63 6.46
C TRP A 79 -4.47 -0.18 5.49
N HIS A 80 -4.61 1.14 5.37
CA HIS A 80 -5.55 1.77 4.48
C HIS A 80 -4.96 1.89 3.08
N ILE A 81 -5.83 1.82 2.06
CA ILE A 81 -5.48 2.13 0.69
C ILE A 81 -6.16 3.43 0.28
N GLY A 82 -5.36 4.43 -0.07
CA GLY A 82 -5.80 5.71 -0.61
C GLY A 82 -5.84 5.70 -2.13
N GLY A 83 -6.76 6.49 -2.70
CA GLY A 83 -6.84 6.69 -4.13
C GLY A 83 -7.96 7.65 -4.54
N LYS A 84 -8.11 7.87 -5.84
CA LYS A 84 -9.20 8.70 -6.42
C LYS A 84 -10.39 7.87 -6.91
N LYS A 85 -10.24 6.56 -7.01
CA LYS A 85 -11.26 5.63 -7.51
C LYS A 85 -11.25 4.35 -6.67
N LYS A 86 -12.42 3.81 -6.35
CA LYS A 86 -12.55 2.61 -5.51
C LYS A 86 -11.75 1.41 -6.01
N PHE A 87 -11.78 1.15 -7.31
CA PHE A 87 -11.13 -0.03 -7.90
C PHE A 87 -9.58 0.01 -7.80
N VAL A 88 -8.96 1.14 -7.43
CA VAL A 88 -7.52 1.20 -7.15
C VAL A 88 -7.17 0.24 -6.01
N ALA A 89 -8.00 0.17 -4.96
CA ALA A 89 -7.82 -0.76 -3.87
C ALA A 89 -7.92 -2.23 -4.32
N GLU A 90 -8.81 -2.54 -5.26
CA GLU A 90 -8.95 -3.89 -5.82
C GLU A 90 -7.71 -4.29 -6.63
N LEU A 91 -7.18 -3.39 -7.47
CA LEU A 91 -5.96 -3.62 -8.25
C LEU A 91 -4.75 -3.87 -7.35
N LEU A 92 -4.57 -3.04 -6.31
CA LEU A 92 -3.48 -3.19 -5.33
C LEU A 92 -3.57 -4.50 -4.57
N ASN A 93 -4.76 -4.87 -4.10
CA ASN A 93 -4.99 -6.15 -3.43
C ASN A 93 -4.64 -7.35 -4.34
N MET A 94 -4.97 -7.28 -5.63
CA MET A 94 -4.62 -8.33 -6.59
C MET A 94 -3.11 -8.40 -6.84
N TYR A 95 -2.47 -7.25 -7.06
CA TYR A 95 -1.02 -7.15 -7.24
C TYR A 95 -0.27 -7.73 -6.04
N PHE A 96 -0.59 -7.23 -4.85
CA PHE A 96 0.05 -7.62 -3.59
C PHE A 96 -0.04 -9.12 -3.32
N LYS A 97 -1.24 -9.71 -3.45
CA LYS A 97 -1.43 -11.16 -3.28
C LYS A 97 -0.64 -11.96 -4.30
N ASN A 98 -0.59 -11.51 -5.55
CA ASN A 98 0.18 -12.20 -6.59
C ASN A 98 1.69 -12.16 -6.30
N CYS A 99 2.21 -11.04 -5.79
CA CYS A 99 3.61 -10.95 -5.37
C CYS A 99 3.95 -11.92 -4.24
N LEU A 100 3.13 -11.95 -3.17
CA LEU A 100 3.35 -12.88 -2.06
C LEU A 100 3.21 -14.35 -2.50
N ASP A 101 2.21 -14.68 -3.33
CA ASP A 101 2.02 -16.04 -3.86
C ASP A 101 3.20 -16.48 -4.74
N GLN A 102 3.82 -15.55 -5.50
CA GLN A 102 4.99 -15.85 -6.29
C GLN A 102 6.25 -16.01 -5.43
N GLY A 103 6.43 -15.17 -4.39
CA GLY A 103 7.50 -15.34 -3.39
C GLY A 103 7.40 -16.68 -2.64
N LEU A 104 6.18 -17.13 -2.34
CA LEU A 104 5.88 -18.43 -1.72
C LEU A 104 6.02 -19.63 -2.68
N ARG A 105 6.04 -19.42 -4.00
CA ARG A 105 6.21 -20.47 -5.02
C ARG A 105 7.65 -20.65 -5.51
N VAL A 106 8.57 -19.78 -5.08
CA VAL A 106 10.01 -19.90 -5.36
C VAL A 106 10.70 -20.38 -4.08
N GLN A 107 10.48 -21.64 -3.71
CA GLN A 107 11.31 -22.43 -2.79
C GLN A 107 11.48 -23.85 -3.33
#